data_AF-A0A960SZJ8-F1
#
_entry.id   AF-A0A960SZJ8-F1
#
_cell.length_a   1.000
_cell.length_b   1.000
_cell.length_c   1.000
_cell.angle_alpha   90.00
_cell.angle_beta   90.00
_cell.angle_gamma   90.00
#
_symmetry.space_group_name_H-M   'P 1'
#
loop_
_entity.id
_entity.type
_entity.pdbx_description
1 polymer ?
#
loop_
_entity_poly.entity_id
_entity_poly.type
_entity_poly.pdbx_seq_one_letter_code
_entity_poly.pdbx_strand_id
1 'polypeptide(L)'
;MTGTSCRWLLPLLLLVGLWALLLSSHDSDEHRIPAPAERRDAIRTIDAVDTRPLDAFNAWLADGSGPEKTARGVELARARRVVMKRLIETDPRAALARAMPYRDRKRLPAPVAALVETPVSTTADLEVVQACGGFDGTSGRRRWLTLDGRRLRVFTYGERAAVTTKQKLSVHGIAIDEVMAMLDEPLRELPAEEVADLGLSGRVAQLGRRMFAVETDGALAMARRQLRATEELLGPDALPAYRELALGRMDGMFPIAMQNGGGGQDDDLPPVAYSPWTEGKKTMLHIRARFADEAASYEPVTLAVAQANQGDAEAFWHENSYGRSSLTTTYTDVITLPKNGGQYVGSFGTLLFDARQAAVAANPAWNHSNFDFYTVITNTVAGGFGYTGVAQLGGPGSHLLRNFISVRTASHEFGHNLGLNHSEYWLTDSTSPIGADSNPNGYAGDAPDDERIEYGHK
;
A
#
# COMPACT_ATOMS: atom_id res chain seq x y z
N MET A 1 56.29 -24.54 56.84
CA MET A 1 56.73 -24.59 55.44
C MET A 1 55.52 -24.96 54.59
N THR A 2 55.23 -24.08 53.64
CA THR A 2 54.31 -24.14 52.49
C THR A 2 53.51 -25.42 52.20
N GLY A 3 52.21 -25.25 51.97
CA GLY A 3 51.59 -25.79 50.75
C GLY A 3 50.27 -26.56 50.88
N THR A 4 49.19 -25.88 50.50
CA THR A 4 48.04 -26.37 49.71
C THR A 4 46.98 -27.32 50.29
N SER A 5 45.77 -26.74 50.34
CA SER A 5 44.51 -27.24 49.73
C SER A 5 43.52 -28.07 50.57
N CYS A 6 42.25 -27.72 50.31
CA CYS A 6 41.05 -28.54 50.27
C CYS A 6 40.06 -28.52 51.47
N ARG A 7 38.80 -28.28 51.08
CA ARG A 7 37.52 -28.72 51.68
C ARG A 7 36.99 -27.95 52.89
N TRP A 8 35.92 -27.20 52.66
CA TRP A 8 34.93 -26.89 53.69
C TRP A 8 33.64 -27.65 53.42
N LEU A 9 33.32 -28.48 54.41
CA LEU A 9 32.07 -29.19 54.61
C LEU A 9 30.91 -28.21 54.88
N LEU A 10 29.73 -28.53 54.36
CA LEU A 10 28.47 -28.09 54.98
C LEU A 10 28.28 -28.82 56.32
N PRO A 11 27.64 -28.17 57.31
CA PRO A 11 26.33 -28.69 57.69
C PRO A 11 25.26 -27.64 58.06
N LEU A 12 24.04 -28.16 58.01
CA LEU A 12 22.72 -27.64 58.31
C LEU A 12 22.51 -27.16 59.77
N LEU A 13 21.49 -26.30 59.90
CA LEU A 13 20.46 -26.18 60.97
C LEU A 13 20.75 -25.41 62.27
N LEU A 14 19.98 -24.32 62.45
CA LEU A 14 19.28 -23.96 63.70
C LEU A 14 18.03 -23.13 63.35
N LEU A 15 16.84 -23.74 63.51
CA LEU A 15 15.83 -23.47 64.56
C LEU A 15 14.96 -22.22 64.29
N VAL A 16 13.74 -22.40 63.76
CA VAL A 16 12.47 -22.75 64.45
C VAL A 16 11.98 -21.62 65.38
N GLY A 17 10.88 -20.97 64.96
CA GLY A 17 10.10 -20.03 65.77
C GLY A 17 8.79 -19.62 65.10
N LEU A 18 7.73 -20.41 65.35
CA LEU A 18 6.28 -20.12 65.32
C LEU A 18 5.78 -18.85 64.57
N TRP A 19 4.99 -19.00 63.52
CA TRP A 19 3.52 -19.15 63.54
C TRP A 19 2.74 -17.90 64.02
N ALA A 20 1.90 -17.45 63.08
CA ALA A 20 0.71 -16.61 63.26
C ALA A 20 0.91 -15.13 63.61
N LEU A 21 1.11 -14.29 62.59
CA LEU A 21 0.35 -13.06 62.35
C LEU A 21 0.85 -12.42 61.03
N LEU A 22 0.15 -12.69 59.92
CA LEU A 22 0.06 -11.90 58.68
C LEU A 22 -0.54 -12.78 57.57
N LEU A 23 -1.80 -13.19 57.75
CA LEU A 23 -2.70 -13.35 56.61
C LEU A 23 -3.30 -11.97 56.35
N SER A 24 -2.62 -11.18 55.51
CA SER A 24 -3.22 -10.04 54.85
C SER A 24 -2.69 -10.02 53.42
N SER A 25 -3.56 -10.49 52.53
CA SER A 25 -3.69 -10.10 51.12
C SER A 25 -2.44 -9.44 50.51
N HIS A 26 -1.57 -10.25 49.93
CA HIS A 26 -0.89 -9.87 48.70
C HIS A 26 -1.59 -10.64 47.59
N ASP A 27 -2.76 -10.13 47.21
CA ASP A 27 -3.31 -10.37 45.88
C ASP A 27 -2.41 -9.55 44.97
N SER A 28 -1.40 -10.18 44.40
CA SER A 28 -0.67 -9.59 43.28
C SER A 28 -1.70 -9.39 42.19
N ASP A 29 -1.97 -8.14 41.82
CA ASP A 29 -2.73 -7.76 40.63
C ASP A 29 -2.12 -8.44 39.39
N GLU A 30 -2.51 -9.69 39.19
CA GLU A 30 -2.39 -10.40 37.94
C GLU A 30 -3.21 -9.55 36.98
N HIS A 31 -2.52 -8.85 36.08
CA HIS A 31 -3.14 -8.11 35.00
C HIS A 31 -4.00 -9.09 34.20
N ARG A 32 -5.26 -9.21 34.60
CA ARG A 32 -6.23 -10.05 33.93
C ARG A 32 -6.35 -9.52 32.51
N ILE A 33 -5.79 -10.27 31.58
CA ILE A 33 -5.94 -9.97 30.17
C ILE A 33 -7.43 -10.19 29.85
N PRO A 34 -8.17 -9.15 29.43
CA PRO A 34 -9.61 -9.25 29.25
C PRO A 34 -9.98 -10.29 28.20
N ALA A 35 -11.14 -10.93 28.37
CA ALA A 35 -11.58 -12.01 27.50
C ALA A 35 -11.72 -11.51 26.04
N PRO A 36 -11.61 -12.38 25.02
CA PRO A 36 -11.67 -11.98 23.61
C PRO A 36 -12.92 -11.16 23.23
N ALA A 37 -14.05 -11.34 23.94
CA ALA A 37 -15.25 -10.52 23.76
C ALA A 37 -15.07 -9.08 24.27
N GLU A 38 -14.43 -8.89 25.43
CA GLU A 38 -14.11 -7.58 26.00
C GLU A 38 -13.04 -6.85 25.15
N ARG A 39 -12.13 -7.59 24.51
CA ARG A 39 -11.19 -7.06 23.51
C ARG A 39 -11.86 -6.67 22.19
N ARG A 40 -12.91 -7.37 21.78
CA ARG A 40 -13.72 -6.99 20.60
C ARG A 40 -14.47 -5.68 20.84
N ASP A 41 -14.91 -5.42 22.06
CA ASP A 41 -15.54 -4.15 22.44
C ASP A 41 -14.51 -3.02 22.64
N ALA A 42 -13.31 -3.34 23.15
CA ALA A 42 -12.20 -2.38 23.29
C ALA A 42 -11.53 -2.00 21.94
N ILE A 43 -11.46 -2.92 20.96
CA ILE A 43 -10.94 -2.62 19.60
C ILE A 43 -12.01 -1.90 18.75
N ARG A 44 -13.30 -2.00 19.11
CA ARG A 44 -14.41 -1.27 18.47
C ARG A 44 -14.67 0.13 19.02
N THR A 45 -13.81 0.64 19.89
CA THR A 45 -13.82 2.04 20.29
C THR A 45 -12.59 2.76 19.74
N ILE A 46 -12.45 2.75 18.41
CA ILE A 46 -11.95 3.97 17.76
C ILE A 46 -12.95 5.03 18.23
N ASP A 47 -12.54 5.98 19.08
CA ASP A 47 -13.38 7.11 19.47
C ASP A 47 -14.12 7.60 18.23
N ALA A 48 -15.44 7.42 18.22
CA ALA A 48 -16.26 7.76 17.06
C ALA A 48 -15.89 9.18 16.66
N VAL A 49 -15.41 9.34 15.42
CA VAL A 49 -14.90 10.63 14.97
C VAL A 49 -16.00 11.67 15.18
N ASP A 50 -15.72 12.71 15.97
CA ASP A 50 -16.69 13.76 16.25
C ASP A 50 -17.06 14.48 14.94
N THR A 51 -18.27 14.21 14.45
CA THR A 51 -18.76 14.74 13.17
C THR A 51 -19.45 16.09 13.30
N ARG A 52 -19.61 16.64 14.50
CA ARG A 52 -20.25 17.96 14.72
C ARG A 52 -19.67 19.08 13.86
N PRO A 53 -18.34 19.16 13.62
CA PRO A 53 -17.78 20.16 12.70
C PRO A 53 -18.27 20.03 11.25
N LEU A 54 -18.55 18.82 10.78
CA LEU A 54 -19.11 18.60 9.44
C LEU A 54 -20.53 19.17 9.35
N ASP A 55 -21.35 18.90 10.37
CA ASP A 55 -22.75 19.32 10.42
C ASP A 55 -22.86 20.84 10.60
N ALA A 56 -22.00 21.44 11.43
CA ALA A 56 -21.93 22.88 11.60
C ALA A 56 -21.54 23.62 10.30
N PHE A 57 -20.61 23.06 9.52
CA PHE A 57 -20.26 23.60 8.21
C PHE A 57 -21.42 23.47 7.21
N ASN A 58 -22.11 22.33 7.19
CA ASN A 58 -23.28 22.11 6.33
C ASN A 58 -24.44 23.06 6.67
N ALA A 59 -24.67 23.33 7.96
CA ALA A 59 -25.67 24.31 8.40
C ALA A 59 -25.34 25.73 7.92
N TRP A 60 -24.06 26.14 8.00
CA TRP A 60 -23.60 27.42 7.46
C TRP A 60 -23.78 27.50 5.93
N LEU A 61 -23.46 26.43 5.21
CA LEU A 61 -23.70 26.34 3.76
C LEU A 61 -25.18 26.53 3.41
N ALA A 62 -26.09 25.91 4.17
CA ALA A 62 -27.53 26.00 3.94
C ALA A 62 -28.08 27.40 4.23
N ASP A 63 -27.55 28.09 5.24
CA ASP A 63 -27.89 29.48 5.59
C ASP A 63 -27.32 30.53 4.59
N GLY A 64 -26.50 30.09 3.64
CA GLY A 64 -25.92 30.90 2.58
C GLY A 64 -24.47 31.30 2.84
N SER A 65 -23.64 31.21 1.80
CA SER A 65 -22.19 31.42 1.84
C SER A 65 -21.75 32.77 1.27
N GLY A 66 -22.52 33.83 1.52
CA GLY A 66 -22.26 35.18 1.01
C GLY A 66 -20.94 35.80 1.52
N PRO A 67 -20.42 36.86 0.86
CA PRO A 67 -19.16 37.52 1.23
C PRO A 67 -19.09 37.91 2.71
N GLU A 68 -20.19 38.41 3.28
CA GLU A 68 -20.34 38.83 4.67
C GLU A 68 -20.20 37.69 5.68
N LYS A 69 -20.44 36.43 5.26
CA LYS A 69 -20.33 35.23 6.08
C LYS A 69 -19.02 34.46 5.87
N THR A 70 -18.12 34.98 5.02
CA THR A 70 -16.87 34.29 4.63
C THR A 70 -15.95 34.01 5.81
N ALA A 71 -15.79 34.95 6.75
CA ALA A 71 -14.92 34.76 7.91
C ALA A 71 -15.36 33.57 8.78
N ARG A 72 -16.67 33.46 9.05
CA ARG A 72 -17.23 32.32 9.77
C ARG A 72 -17.11 31.02 8.95
N GLY A 73 -17.32 31.09 7.63
CA GLY A 73 -17.12 29.96 6.74
C GLY A 73 -15.70 29.41 6.75
N VAL A 74 -14.69 30.29 6.83
CA VAL A 74 -13.27 29.90 6.95
C VAL A 74 -13.02 29.14 8.25
N GLU A 75 -13.53 29.63 9.38
CA GLU A 75 -13.39 28.95 10.67
C GLU A 75 -14.02 27.54 10.64
N LEU A 76 -15.25 27.44 10.14
CA LEU A 76 -15.96 26.17 10.02
C LEU A 76 -15.29 25.21 9.02
N ALA A 77 -14.76 25.72 7.91
CA ALA A 77 -14.04 24.89 6.94
C ALA A 77 -12.75 24.32 7.53
N ARG A 78 -12.02 25.06 8.37
CA ARG A 78 -10.85 24.55 9.08
C ARG A 78 -11.22 23.40 10.00
N ALA A 79 -12.29 23.56 10.78
CA ALA A 79 -12.78 22.51 11.66
C ALA A 79 -13.25 21.27 10.89
N ARG A 80 -14.01 21.46 9.79
CA ARG A 80 -14.41 20.40 8.86
C ARG A 80 -13.20 19.66 8.28
N ARG A 81 -12.16 20.38 7.82
CA ARG A 81 -10.97 19.80 7.19
C ARG A 81 -10.28 18.78 8.10
N VAL A 82 -10.11 19.11 9.39
CA VAL A 82 -9.50 18.22 10.38
C VAL A 82 -10.28 16.92 10.50
N VAL A 83 -11.60 17.01 10.63
CA VAL A 83 -12.48 15.85 10.74
C VAL A 83 -12.50 15.02 9.46
N MET A 84 -12.59 15.66 8.30
CA MET A 84 -12.56 14.98 7.00
C MET A 84 -11.23 14.26 6.76
N LYS A 85 -10.09 14.86 7.13
CA LYS A 85 -8.77 14.20 7.03
C LYS A 85 -8.73 12.94 7.89
N ARG A 86 -9.22 13.01 9.14
CA ARG A 86 -9.31 11.83 10.01
C ARG A 86 -10.24 10.76 9.45
N LEU A 87 -11.41 11.13 8.93
CA LEU A 87 -12.33 10.18 8.28
C LEU A 87 -11.71 9.52 7.06
N ILE A 88 -10.97 10.25 6.21
CA ILE A 88 -10.27 9.65 5.05
C ILE A 88 -9.38 8.50 5.52
N GLU A 89 -8.64 8.70 6.62
CA GLU A 89 -7.68 7.72 7.14
C GLU A 89 -8.34 6.53 7.86
N THR A 90 -9.44 6.77 8.59
CA THR A 90 -10.07 5.75 9.46
C THR A 90 -11.30 5.08 8.87
N ASP A 91 -12.09 5.79 8.07
CA ASP A 91 -13.31 5.32 7.41
C ASP A 91 -13.52 6.05 6.07
N PRO A 92 -12.79 5.66 5.01
CA PRO A 92 -12.87 6.32 3.70
C PRO A 92 -14.27 6.24 3.08
N ARG A 93 -15.08 5.22 3.43
CA ARG A 93 -16.47 5.11 3.00
C ARG A 93 -17.30 6.25 3.60
N ALA A 94 -17.18 6.48 4.91
CA ALA A 94 -17.86 7.60 5.57
C ALA A 94 -17.36 8.95 5.07
N ALA A 95 -16.06 9.10 4.80
CA ALA A 95 -15.51 10.32 4.22
C ALA A 95 -16.15 10.66 2.87
N LEU A 96 -16.25 9.68 1.96
CA LEU A 96 -16.87 9.86 0.65
C LEU A 96 -18.37 10.14 0.75
N ALA A 97 -19.08 9.48 1.68
CA ALA A 97 -20.50 9.77 1.93
C ALA A 97 -20.74 11.20 2.45
N ARG A 98 -19.73 11.82 3.09
CA ARG A 98 -19.76 13.21 3.57
C ARG A 98 -19.12 14.20 2.60
N ALA A 99 -18.66 13.76 1.43
CA ALA A 99 -18.03 14.60 0.42
C ALA A 99 -18.98 15.71 -0.02
N MET A 100 -18.41 16.90 -0.22
CA MET A 100 -19.18 18.05 -0.63
C MET A 100 -19.77 17.86 -2.04
N PRO A 101 -21.09 18.05 -2.22
CA PRO A 101 -21.73 17.97 -3.53
C PRO A 101 -21.14 18.98 -4.52
N TYR A 102 -21.17 18.63 -5.82
CA TYR A 102 -20.67 19.49 -6.90
C TYR A 102 -21.27 20.90 -6.84
N ARG A 103 -22.60 20.98 -6.69
CA ARG A 103 -23.35 22.23 -6.61
C ARG A 103 -22.90 23.14 -5.46
N ASP A 104 -22.68 22.58 -4.27
CA ASP A 104 -22.33 23.37 -3.09
C ASP A 104 -20.90 23.89 -3.19
N ARG A 105 -19.98 23.07 -3.70
CA ARG A 105 -18.59 23.46 -3.92
C ARG A 105 -18.47 24.66 -4.86
N LYS A 106 -19.28 24.71 -5.93
CA LYS A 106 -19.29 25.81 -6.91
C LYS A 106 -19.71 27.16 -6.29
N ARG A 107 -20.42 27.13 -5.16
CA ARG A 107 -20.95 28.32 -4.47
C ARG A 107 -20.05 28.84 -3.35
N LEU A 108 -18.95 28.14 -3.06
CA LEU A 108 -18.05 28.53 -1.98
C LEU A 108 -17.23 29.78 -2.34
N PRO A 109 -17.10 30.74 -1.42
CA PRO A 109 -16.09 31.78 -1.52
C PRO A 109 -14.69 31.16 -1.63
N ALA A 110 -13.81 31.74 -2.44
CA ALA A 110 -12.47 31.19 -2.70
C ALA A 110 -11.66 30.85 -1.42
N PRO A 111 -11.66 31.68 -0.35
CA PRO A 111 -10.96 31.33 0.89
C PRO A 111 -11.49 30.07 1.59
N VAL A 112 -12.78 29.78 1.44
CA VAL A 112 -13.44 28.60 2.01
C VAL A 112 -13.19 27.38 1.10
N ALA A 113 -13.30 27.56 -0.22
CA ALA A 113 -13.04 26.52 -1.21
C ALA A 113 -11.62 25.95 -1.09
N ALA A 114 -10.63 26.78 -0.75
CA ALA A 114 -9.24 26.35 -0.54
C ALA A 114 -9.04 25.42 0.68
N LEU A 115 -10.01 25.37 1.60
CA LEU A 115 -9.90 24.63 2.86
C LEU A 115 -10.66 23.30 2.86
N VAL A 116 -11.54 23.07 1.90
CA VAL A 116 -12.33 21.84 1.80
C VAL A 116 -11.64 20.81 0.91
N GLU A 117 -12.19 19.60 0.89
CA GLU A 117 -11.71 18.50 0.05
C GLU A 117 -11.78 18.80 -1.46
N THR A 118 -10.75 18.38 -2.18
CA THR A 118 -10.67 18.47 -3.64
C THR A 118 -11.15 17.14 -4.26
N PRO A 119 -12.16 17.15 -5.14
CA PRO A 119 -12.51 15.96 -5.92
C PRO A 119 -11.36 15.53 -6.82
N VAL A 120 -11.13 14.23 -6.89
CA VAL A 120 -10.15 13.62 -7.79
C VAL A 120 -10.90 12.74 -8.77
N SER A 121 -10.69 12.95 -10.06
CA SER A 121 -11.15 12.08 -11.16
C SER A 121 -10.03 12.06 -12.21
N THR A 122 -9.30 10.96 -12.31
CA THR A 122 -8.18 10.84 -13.24
C THR A 122 -7.79 9.38 -13.47
N THR A 123 -6.91 9.17 -14.45
CA THR A 123 -6.16 7.93 -14.64
C THR A 123 -4.83 8.05 -13.90
N ALA A 124 -4.47 7.07 -13.07
CA ALA A 124 -3.21 7.11 -12.31
C ALA A 124 -2.69 5.72 -11.96
N ASP A 125 -1.39 5.65 -11.64
CA ASP A 125 -0.74 4.42 -11.20
C ASP A 125 -0.92 4.24 -9.69
N LEU A 126 -1.62 3.18 -9.30
CA LEU A 126 -1.78 2.74 -7.92
C LEU A 126 -0.58 1.89 -7.53
N GLU A 127 0.24 2.40 -6.63
CA GLU A 127 1.30 1.62 -5.99
C GLU A 127 0.78 1.04 -4.68
N VAL A 128 0.81 -0.28 -4.56
CA VAL A 128 0.48 -1.00 -3.33
C VAL A 128 1.76 -1.63 -2.79
N VAL A 129 2.15 -1.28 -1.57
CA VAL A 129 3.32 -1.87 -0.90
C VAL A 129 2.84 -2.69 0.27
N GLN A 130 3.36 -3.90 0.36
CA GLN A 130 3.27 -4.74 1.54
C GLN A 130 4.58 -4.58 2.32
N ALA A 131 4.52 -4.24 3.60
CA ALA A 131 5.71 -4.12 4.44
C ALA A 131 5.60 -5.02 5.67
N CYS A 132 6.71 -5.66 6.03
CA CYS A 132 6.95 -6.35 7.30
C CYS A 132 7.81 -5.45 8.20
N GLY A 133 7.33 -5.12 9.41
CA GLY A 133 8.06 -4.23 10.33
C GLY A 133 8.33 -2.84 9.75
N GLY A 134 7.37 -2.28 8.99
CA GLY A 134 7.53 -1.10 8.13
C GLY A 134 8.08 0.17 8.79
N PHE A 135 8.03 1.31 8.10
CA PHE A 135 8.74 2.55 8.50
C PHE A 135 8.46 3.08 9.93
N ASP A 136 7.38 2.65 10.56
CA ASP A 136 6.94 2.95 11.94
C ASP A 136 6.90 1.70 12.84
N GLY A 137 7.54 0.60 12.42
CA GLY A 137 7.51 -0.71 13.08
C GLY A 137 6.23 -1.51 12.79
N THR A 138 5.33 -1.04 11.93
CA THR A 138 4.07 -1.74 11.64
C THR A 138 4.14 -2.56 10.36
N SER A 139 3.69 -3.81 10.43
CA SER A 139 3.41 -4.62 9.24
C SER A 139 2.06 -4.23 8.66
N GLY A 140 1.96 -4.06 7.35
CA GLY A 140 0.68 -3.75 6.72
C GLY A 140 0.77 -3.24 5.28
N ARG A 141 -0.40 -3.22 4.63
CA ARG A 141 -0.56 -2.76 3.26
C ARG A 141 -0.74 -1.25 3.20
N ARG A 142 0.08 -0.58 2.41
CA ARG A 142 0.01 0.86 2.16
C ARG A 142 -0.19 1.11 0.68
N ARG A 143 -0.91 2.18 0.34
CA ARG A 143 -1.26 2.54 -1.04
C ARG A 143 -0.88 3.97 -1.32
N TRP A 144 -0.32 4.22 -2.49
CA TRP A 144 -0.01 5.56 -2.97
C TRP A 144 -0.45 5.76 -4.40
N LEU A 145 -0.81 7.00 -4.71
CA LEU A 145 -0.97 7.50 -6.07
C LEU A 145 0.00 8.65 -6.29
N THR A 146 0.53 8.77 -7.51
CA THR A 146 1.25 9.97 -7.94
C THR A 146 0.32 10.81 -8.81
N LEU A 147 -0.03 12.01 -8.34
CA LEU A 147 -0.93 12.95 -9.01
C LEU A 147 -0.26 14.32 -9.07
N ASP A 148 -0.09 14.88 -10.26
CA ASP A 148 0.49 16.22 -10.48
C ASP A 148 1.84 16.44 -9.75
N GLY A 149 2.71 15.42 -9.76
CA GLY A 149 4.00 15.45 -9.06
C GLY A 149 3.92 15.29 -7.54
N ARG A 150 2.72 15.11 -6.97
CA ARG A 150 2.49 14.87 -5.54
C ARG A 150 2.19 13.40 -5.31
N ARG A 151 2.80 12.81 -4.28
CA ARG A 151 2.50 11.45 -3.85
C ARG A 151 1.49 11.48 -2.73
N LEU A 152 0.29 10.96 -2.97
CA LEU A 152 -0.80 10.91 -1.99
C LEU A 152 -0.89 9.51 -1.37
N ARG A 153 -1.10 9.43 -0.06
CA ARG A 153 -1.46 8.18 0.63
C ARG A 153 -2.95 7.92 0.41
N VAL A 154 -3.27 6.72 -0.05
CA VAL A 154 -4.64 6.36 -0.46
C VAL A 154 -5.25 5.38 0.53
N PHE A 155 -6.50 5.67 0.87
CA PHE A 155 -7.33 4.85 1.73
C PHE A 155 -8.51 4.32 0.91
N THR A 156 -8.65 2.99 0.92
CA THR A 156 -9.65 2.25 0.16
C THR A 156 -10.57 1.48 1.10
N TYR A 157 -11.73 1.07 0.60
CA TYR A 157 -12.70 0.20 1.28
C TYR A 157 -13.35 -0.71 0.23
N GLY A 158 -14.11 -1.70 0.68
CA GLY A 158 -14.87 -2.58 -0.22
C GLY A 158 -13.96 -3.43 -1.11
N GLU A 159 -14.35 -3.64 -2.36
CA GLU A 159 -13.65 -4.52 -3.31
C GLU A 159 -12.28 -3.96 -3.70
N ARG A 160 -12.15 -2.63 -3.86
CA ARG A 160 -10.88 -1.94 -4.14
C ARG A 160 -9.91 -1.91 -2.96
N ALA A 161 -10.29 -2.47 -1.81
CA ALA A 161 -9.33 -2.83 -0.77
C ALA A 161 -8.45 -4.03 -1.18
N ALA A 162 -8.93 -4.94 -2.02
CA ALA A 162 -8.16 -6.11 -2.46
C ALA A 162 -7.22 -5.82 -3.63
N VAL A 163 -7.51 -4.77 -4.41
CA VAL A 163 -6.73 -4.40 -5.62
C VAL A 163 -5.25 -4.19 -5.30
N THR A 164 -4.40 -4.81 -6.11
CA THR A 164 -2.94 -4.78 -6.04
C THR A 164 -2.39 -3.61 -6.88
N THR A 165 -1.07 -3.54 -7.07
CA THR A 165 -0.44 -2.49 -7.88
C THR A 165 -1.00 -2.51 -9.30
N LYS A 166 -1.41 -1.35 -9.81
CA LYS A 166 -2.00 -1.16 -11.14
C LYS A 166 -1.47 0.09 -11.81
N GLN A 167 -1.16 -0.01 -13.10
CA GLN A 167 -0.87 1.13 -13.96
C GLN A 167 -2.15 1.58 -14.65
N LYS A 168 -2.30 2.89 -14.84
CA LYS A 168 -3.45 3.50 -15.53
C LYS A 168 -4.82 3.09 -14.96
N LEU A 169 -4.92 2.99 -13.63
CA LEU A 169 -6.16 2.70 -12.92
C LEU A 169 -7.11 3.92 -12.95
N SER A 170 -8.42 3.68 -13.00
CA SER A 170 -9.44 4.73 -12.86
C SER A 170 -9.55 5.11 -11.40
N VAL A 171 -9.24 6.37 -11.10
CA VAL A 171 -9.25 6.90 -9.75
C VAL A 171 -10.32 7.98 -9.63
N HIS A 172 -11.27 7.74 -8.72
CA HIS A 172 -12.26 8.71 -8.29
C HIS A 172 -12.23 8.84 -6.77
N GLY A 173 -12.44 10.04 -6.23
CA GLY A 173 -12.54 10.22 -4.78
C GLY A 173 -12.37 11.66 -4.32
N ILE A 174 -11.90 11.83 -3.07
CA ILE A 174 -11.64 13.13 -2.47
C ILE A 174 -10.26 13.16 -1.81
N ALA A 175 -9.54 14.26 -1.99
CA ALA A 175 -8.22 14.48 -1.41
C ALA A 175 -8.19 15.71 -0.48
N ILE A 176 -7.43 15.59 0.61
CA ILE A 176 -7.09 16.67 1.54
C ILE A 176 -5.60 16.55 1.84
N ASP A 177 -4.85 17.62 1.58
CA ASP A 177 -3.38 17.61 1.70
C ASP A 177 -2.77 16.38 1.00
N GLU A 178 -2.05 15.52 1.72
CA GLU A 178 -1.36 14.33 1.25
C GLU A 178 -2.19 13.03 1.32
N VAL A 179 -3.46 13.08 1.75
CA VAL A 179 -4.31 11.88 1.88
C VAL A 179 -5.51 11.93 0.95
N MET A 180 -5.93 10.76 0.51
CA MET A 180 -7.08 10.59 -0.38
C MET A 180 -7.92 9.38 0.03
N ALA A 181 -9.25 9.57 0.06
CA ALA A 181 -10.21 8.46 0.08
C ALA A 181 -10.59 8.13 -1.37
N MET A 182 -10.36 6.88 -1.78
CA MET A 182 -10.69 6.40 -3.12
C MET A 182 -12.04 5.70 -3.14
N LEU A 183 -12.84 6.02 -4.14
CA LEU A 183 -14.13 5.41 -4.41
C LEU A 183 -13.95 3.93 -4.79
N ASP A 184 -14.80 3.08 -4.22
CA ASP A 184 -14.82 1.63 -4.47
C ASP A 184 -15.35 1.24 -5.87
N GLU A 185 -15.77 2.23 -6.65
CA GLU A 185 -16.32 2.04 -7.99
C GLU A 185 -15.37 2.57 -9.07
N PRO A 186 -15.08 1.78 -10.12
CA PRO A 186 -14.26 2.24 -11.25
C PRO A 186 -14.93 3.31 -12.10
N LEU A 187 -16.25 3.31 -12.13
CA LEU A 187 -17.06 4.29 -12.85
C LEU A 187 -17.79 5.20 -11.87
N ARG A 188 -17.47 6.50 -11.94
CA ARG A 188 -18.23 7.56 -11.27
C ARG A 188 -19.34 8.05 -12.18
N GLU A 189 -20.60 7.94 -11.74
CA GLU A 189 -21.71 8.61 -12.44
C GLU A 189 -21.72 10.10 -12.07
N LEU A 190 -21.85 10.97 -13.07
CA LEU A 190 -21.83 12.41 -12.87
C LEU A 190 -23.22 12.91 -12.44
N PRO A 191 -23.30 13.84 -11.47
CA PRO A 191 -24.55 14.50 -11.14
C PRO A 191 -25.02 15.37 -12.31
N ALA A 192 -26.35 15.54 -12.45
CA ALA A 192 -26.95 16.23 -13.59
C ALA A 192 -26.44 17.67 -13.75
N GLU A 193 -26.14 18.38 -12.66
CA GLU A 193 -25.58 19.73 -12.71
C GLU A 193 -24.17 19.76 -13.29
N GLU A 194 -23.34 18.75 -12.97
CA GLU A 194 -22.00 18.62 -13.54
C GLU A 194 -22.07 18.27 -15.04
N VAL A 195 -22.99 17.37 -15.42
CA VAL A 195 -23.26 17.06 -16.84
C VAL A 195 -23.67 18.31 -17.62
N ALA A 196 -24.59 19.11 -17.08
CA ALA A 196 -25.06 20.33 -17.72
C ALA A 196 -23.96 21.40 -17.82
N ASP A 197 -23.14 21.59 -16.77
CA ASP A 197 -22.02 22.53 -16.78
C ASP A 197 -20.93 22.13 -17.80
N LEU A 198 -20.81 20.84 -18.12
CA LEU A 198 -19.94 20.32 -19.17
C LEU A 198 -20.56 20.42 -20.58
N GLY A 199 -21.79 20.92 -20.72
CA GLY A 199 -22.49 20.98 -22.00
C GLY A 199 -22.89 19.61 -22.55
N LEU A 200 -22.93 18.58 -21.69
CA LEU A 200 -23.32 17.22 -22.03
C LEU A 200 -24.82 17.02 -21.73
N SER A 201 -25.36 15.89 -22.17
CA SER A 201 -26.76 15.53 -21.94
C SER A 201 -26.92 14.04 -21.61
N GLY A 202 -28.06 13.71 -21.00
CA GLY A 202 -28.36 12.34 -20.58
C GLY A 202 -27.53 11.90 -19.36
N ARG A 203 -27.40 10.58 -19.21
CA ARG A 203 -26.63 9.98 -18.12
C ARG A 203 -25.19 9.81 -18.55
N VAL A 204 -24.26 10.29 -17.73
CA VAL A 204 -22.83 10.25 -18.02
C VAL A 204 -22.10 9.54 -16.88
N ALA A 205 -21.31 8.53 -17.24
CA ALA A 205 -20.36 7.89 -16.35
C ALA A 205 -18.93 8.23 -16.77
N GLN A 206 -18.02 8.27 -15.82
CA GLN A 206 -16.63 8.62 -16.02
C GLN A 206 -15.72 7.48 -15.56
N LEU A 207 -14.75 7.12 -16.41
CA LEU A 207 -13.62 6.22 -16.13
C LEU A 207 -12.34 7.04 -16.21
N GLY A 208 -11.72 7.32 -15.07
CA GLY A 208 -10.58 8.21 -14.99
C GLY A 208 -10.90 9.56 -15.62
N ARG A 209 -10.23 9.91 -16.73
CA ARG A 209 -10.49 11.15 -17.48
C ARG A 209 -11.55 11.04 -18.58
N ARG A 210 -11.97 9.82 -18.93
CA ARG A 210 -12.86 9.56 -20.08
C ARG A 210 -14.31 9.48 -19.65
N MET A 211 -15.19 10.10 -20.43
CA MET A 211 -16.63 10.16 -20.17
C MET A 211 -17.40 9.33 -21.19
N PHE A 212 -18.47 8.70 -20.71
CA PHE A 212 -19.30 7.77 -21.46
C PHE A 212 -20.78 8.13 -21.29
N ALA A 213 -21.52 8.16 -22.39
CA ALA A 213 -22.97 8.12 -22.32
C ALA A 213 -23.41 6.72 -21.89
N VAL A 214 -24.36 6.68 -20.95
CA VAL A 214 -24.90 5.45 -20.37
C VAL A 214 -26.32 5.25 -20.88
N GLU A 215 -26.55 4.11 -21.54
CA GLU A 215 -27.87 3.79 -22.09
C GLU A 215 -28.87 3.33 -21.02
N THR A 216 -28.45 2.41 -20.14
CA THR A 216 -29.31 1.79 -19.13
C THR A 216 -28.56 1.51 -17.83
N ASP A 217 -29.31 1.32 -16.73
CA ASP A 217 -28.75 0.85 -15.45
C ASP A 217 -28.06 -0.52 -15.60
N GLY A 218 -28.62 -1.39 -16.45
CA GLY A 218 -28.05 -2.71 -16.74
C GLY A 218 -26.68 -2.61 -17.41
N ALA A 219 -26.53 -1.71 -18.38
CA ALA A 219 -25.26 -1.46 -19.07
C ALA A 219 -24.19 -0.95 -18.09
N LEU A 220 -24.52 0.06 -17.26
CA LEU A 220 -23.60 0.58 -16.25
C LEU A 220 -23.20 -0.49 -15.23
N ALA A 221 -24.16 -1.28 -14.75
CA ALA A 221 -23.89 -2.35 -13.79
C ALA A 221 -23.01 -3.46 -14.40
N MET A 222 -23.21 -3.79 -15.68
CA MET A 222 -22.37 -4.77 -16.38
C MET A 222 -20.95 -4.25 -16.58
N ALA A 223 -20.79 -3.01 -17.04
CA ALA A 223 -19.49 -2.37 -17.20
C ALA A 223 -18.73 -2.33 -15.87
N ARG A 224 -19.37 -1.88 -14.79
CA ARG A 224 -18.82 -1.89 -13.42
C ARG A 224 -18.32 -3.27 -12.99
N ARG A 225 -19.11 -4.33 -13.23
CA ARG A 225 -18.74 -5.71 -12.91
C ARG A 225 -17.51 -6.18 -13.68
N GLN A 226 -17.46 -5.92 -14.99
CA GLN A 226 -16.32 -6.32 -15.84
C GLN A 226 -15.05 -5.55 -15.47
N LEU A 227 -15.17 -4.25 -15.15
CA LEU A 227 -14.07 -3.42 -14.69
C LEU A 227 -13.54 -3.91 -13.33
N ARG A 228 -14.42 -4.27 -12.39
CA ARG A 228 -13.97 -4.83 -11.09
C ARG A 228 -13.27 -6.17 -11.25
N ALA A 229 -13.85 -7.08 -12.02
CA ALA A 229 -13.22 -8.37 -12.31
C ALA A 229 -11.82 -8.21 -12.95
N THR A 230 -11.61 -7.17 -13.78
CA THR A 230 -10.27 -6.93 -14.34
C THR A 230 -9.30 -6.31 -13.34
N GLU A 231 -9.76 -5.48 -12.41
CA GLU A 231 -8.90 -4.89 -11.36
C GLU A 231 -8.35 -5.93 -10.38
N GLU A 232 -9.07 -7.04 -10.20
CA GLU A 232 -8.65 -8.18 -9.38
C GLU A 232 -7.56 -9.04 -10.04
N LEU A 233 -7.38 -8.95 -11.36
CA LEU A 233 -6.33 -9.70 -12.05
C LEU A 233 -4.96 -9.31 -11.51
N LEU A 234 -4.03 -10.25 -11.44
CA LEU A 234 -2.67 -9.96 -10.99
C LEU A 234 -1.85 -9.27 -12.10
N GLY A 235 -0.94 -8.39 -11.68
CA GLY A 235 -0.04 -7.64 -12.54
C GLY A 235 -0.47 -6.20 -12.80
N PRO A 236 0.51 -5.29 -12.98
CA PRO A 236 0.29 -3.84 -13.06
C PRO A 236 -0.56 -3.44 -14.27
N ASP A 237 -0.40 -4.15 -15.39
CA ASP A 237 -0.95 -3.76 -16.69
C ASP A 237 -2.23 -4.53 -17.06
N ALA A 238 -2.67 -5.43 -16.17
CA ALA A 238 -3.81 -6.30 -16.41
C ALA A 238 -5.15 -5.55 -16.21
N LEU A 239 -5.49 -4.69 -17.17
CA LEU A 239 -6.77 -3.97 -17.25
C LEU A 239 -7.48 -4.12 -18.63
N PRO A 240 -7.66 -5.33 -19.20
CA PRO A 240 -8.33 -5.51 -20.49
C PRO A 240 -9.73 -4.87 -20.57
N ALA A 241 -10.55 -4.96 -19.53
CA ALA A 241 -11.91 -4.39 -19.56
C ALA A 241 -11.90 -2.86 -19.67
N TYR A 242 -10.91 -2.18 -19.09
CA TYR A 242 -10.76 -0.74 -19.27
C TYR A 242 -10.54 -0.38 -20.73
N ARG A 243 -9.71 -1.16 -21.43
CA ARG A 243 -9.44 -0.97 -22.85
C ARG A 243 -10.68 -1.21 -23.69
N GLU A 244 -11.40 -2.30 -23.45
CA GLU A 244 -12.64 -2.59 -24.20
C GLU A 244 -13.70 -1.51 -23.99
N LEU A 245 -13.86 -1.01 -22.76
CA LEU A 245 -14.76 0.12 -22.49
C LEU A 245 -14.32 1.38 -23.24
N ALA A 246 -13.04 1.76 -23.13
CA ALA A 246 -12.53 2.98 -23.75
C ALA A 246 -12.62 2.96 -25.29
N LEU A 247 -12.53 1.77 -25.90
CA LEU A 247 -12.74 1.52 -27.34
C LEU A 247 -14.23 1.46 -27.74
N GLY A 248 -15.16 1.62 -26.81
CA GLY A 248 -16.61 1.60 -27.08
C GLY A 248 -17.14 0.21 -27.42
N ARG A 249 -16.51 -0.85 -26.87
CA ARG A 249 -16.87 -2.26 -27.14
C ARG A 249 -17.69 -2.90 -26.03
N MET A 250 -18.16 -2.10 -25.06
CA MET A 250 -19.11 -2.55 -24.04
C MET A 250 -20.51 -2.04 -24.39
N ASP A 251 -21.45 -2.97 -24.51
CA ASP A 251 -22.83 -2.66 -24.88
C ASP A 251 -23.45 -1.62 -23.94
N GLY A 252 -24.09 -0.60 -24.54
CA GLY A 252 -24.79 0.47 -23.82
C GLY A 252 -23.87 1.49 -23.12
N MET A 253 -22.56 1.47 -23.40
CA MET A 253 -21.58 2.42 -22.89
C MET A 253 -20.82 3.07 -24.06
N PHE A 254 -21.06 4.35 -24.31
CA PHE A 254 -20.52 5.03 -25.50
C PHE A 254 -19.53 6.13 -25.11
N PRO A 255 -18.26 6.10 -25.55
CA PRO A 255 -17.30 7.17 -25.26
C PRO A 255 -17.76 8.48 -25.92
N ILE A 256 -17.84 9.58 -25.15
CA ILE A 256 -18.37 10.86 -25.63
C ILE A 256 -17.40 12.03 -25.50
N ALA A 257 -16.54 12.04 -24.48
CA ALA A 257 -15.66 13.17 -24.21
C ALA A 257 -14.50 12.78 -23.28
N MET A 258 -13.54 13.69 -23.16
CA MET A 258 -12.53 13.71 -22.11
C MET A 258 -12.79 14.89 -21.18
N GLN A 259 -12.51 14.75 -19.89
CA GLN A 259 -12.79 15.74 -18.85
C GLN A 259 -12.26 17.15 -19.15
N ASN A 260 -11.16 17.28 -19.90
CA ASN A 260 -10.55 18.56 -20.26
C ASN A 260 -10.50 18.82 -21.78
N GLY A 261 -11.27 18.07 -22.58
CA GLY A 261 -11.28 18.20 -24.06
C GLY A 261 -10.00 17.74 -24.79
N GLY A 262 -8.89 17.55 -24.07
CA GLY A 262 -7.67 16.89 -24.57
C GLY A 262 -7.62 15.40 -24.22
N GLY A 263 -6.93 14.60 -25.05
CA GLY A 263 -6.69 13.17 -24.79
C GLY A 263 -7.51 12.22 -25.66
N GLY A 264 -7.21 12.16 -26.95
CA GLY A 264 -7.73 11.13 -27.85
C GLY A 264 -6.70 10.05 -28.20
N GLN A 265 -5.53 10.04 -27.53
CA GLN A 265 -4.42 9.15 -27.85
C GLN A 265 -4.46 7.87 -26.99
N ASP A 266 -3.66 6.88 -27.38
CA ASP A 266 -3.44 5.62 -26.65
C ASP A 266 -2.83 5.82 -25.23
N ASP A 267 -2.55 7.06 -24.81
CA ASP A 267 -1.92 7.40 -23.54
C ASP A 267 -2.79 7.04 -22.32
N ASP A 268 -4.11 7.22 -22.42
CA ASP A 268 -5.06 6.82 -21.37
C ASP A 268 -5.53 5.36 -21.48
N LEU A 269 -5.22 4.67 -22.58
CA LEU A 269 -5.55 3.26 -22.68
C LEU A 269 -4.56 2.44 -21.85
N PRO A 270 -5.04 1.49 -21.04
CA PRO A 270 -4.15 0.46 -20.53
C PRO A 270 -3.45 -0.22 -21.72
N PRO A 271 -2.16 -0.59 -21.54
CA PRO A 271 -1.43 -1.32 -22.56
C PRO A 271 -2.21 -2.56 -23.00
N VAL A 272 -1.99 -2.99 -24.25
CA VAL A 272 -2.62 -4.22 -24.78
C VAL A 272 -2.14 -5.38 -23.93
N ALA A 273 -3.03 -5.95 -23.12
CA ALA A 273 -2.66 -6.98 -22.17
C ALA A 273 -2.14 -8.23 -22.89
N TYR A 274 -0.99 -8.72 -22.45
CA TYR A 274 -0.70 -10.14 -22.36
C TYR A 274 0.10 -10.35 -21.09
N SER A 275 -0.48 -11.00 -20.06
CA SER A 275 0.37 -11.62 -19.06
C SER A 275 -0.30 -12.78 -18.33
N PRO A 276 0.25 -14.00 -18.44
CA PRO A 276 0.25 -14.93 -17.33
C PRO A 276 1.21 -14.38 -16.26
N TRP A 277 0.84 -13.33 -15.51
CA TRP A 277 1.75 -12.58 -14.62
C TRP A 277 2.59 -13.48 -13.70
N THR A 278 1.98 -14.55 -13.21
CA THR A 278 2.55 -15.52 -12.27
C THR A 278 3.26 -16.70 -12.94
N GLU A 279 3.18 -16.87 -14.25
CA GLU A 279 3.67 -18.06 -14.97
C GLU A 279 4.44 -17.70 -16.25
N GLY A 280 5.16 -18.67 -16.79
CA GLY A 280 6.00 -18.54 -17.97
C GLY A 280 7.41 -18.01 -17.67
N LYS A 281 8.12 -17.63 -18.74
CA LYS A 281 9.45 -17.05 -18.63
C LYS A 281 9.34 -15.59 -18.23
N LYS A 282 10.07 -15.19 -17.20
CA LYS A 282 10.15 -13.84 -16.65
C LYS A 282 11.56 -13.31 -16.73
N THR A 283 11.68 -12.00 -16.79
CA THR A 283 12.93 -11.27 -16.85
C THR A 283 13.03 -10.30 -15.68
N MET A 284 14.22 -10.15 -15.10
CA MET A 284 14.49 -9.22 -14.01
C MET A 284 15.68 -8.32 -14.32
N LEU A 285 15.55 -7.03 -14.00
CA LEU A 285 16.68 -6.11 -13.91
C LEU A 285 17.12 -5.98 -12.46
N HIS A 286 18.34 -6.38 -12.16
CA HIS A 286 18.94 -6.30 -10.83
C HIS A 286 19.87 -5.08 -10.74
N ILE A 287 19.36 -3.99 -10.15
CA ILE A 287 19.99 -2.68 -10.09
C ILE A 287 20.89 -2.59 -8.85
N ARG A 288 22.20 -2.50 -9.06
CA ARG A 288 23.21 -2.31 -8.02
C ARG A 288 23.43 -0.81 -7.81
N ALA A 289 22.97 -0.24 -6.70
CA ALA A 289 22.90 1.20 -6.53
C ALA A 289 23.56 1.68 -5.24
N ARG A 290 24.52 2.60 -5.37
CA ARG A 290 25.10 3.33 -4.23
C ARG A 290 24.41 4.68 -4.03
N PHE A 291 24.45 5.19 -2.81
CA PHE A 291 23.94 6.53 -2.50
C PHE A 291 24.92 7.64 -2.90
N ALA A 292 24.42 8.87 -3.00
CA ALA A 292 25.23 10.03 -3.39
C ALA A 292 26.33 10.37 -2.37
N ASP A 293 26.13 10.03 -1.11
CA ASP A 293 27.07 10.24 0.01
C ASP A 293 28.08 9.10 0.19
N GLU A 294 28.02 8.07 -0.65
CA GLU A 294 28.99 6.96 -0.63
C GLU A 294 30.16 7.24 -1.57
N ALA A 295 31.32 6.65 -1.25
CA ALA A 295 32.51 6.81 -2.07
C ALA A 295 32.27 6.32 -3.51
N ALA A 296 32.90 6.97 -4.49
CA ALA A 296 32.80 6.58 -5.90
C ALA A 296 33.39 5.18 -6.22
N SER A 297 34.08 4.55 -5.28
CA SER A 297 34.54 3.16 -5.35
C SER A 297 33.67 2.20 -4.54
N TYR A 298 32.69 2.71 -3.80
CA TYR A 298 31.82 1.88 -2.98
C TYR A 298 30.91 1.04 -3.88
N GLU A 299 30.87 -0.26 -3.57
CA GLU A 299 30.09 -1.27 -4.24
C GLU A 299 29.17 -1.91 -3.20
N PRO A 300 27.85 -1.65 -3.25
CA PRO A 300 26.89 -2.20 -2.29
C PRO A 300 26.87 -3.73 -2.29
N VAL A 301 26.97 -4.32 -3.48
CA VAL A 301 27.06 -5.76 -3.69
C VAL A 301 27.90 -6.04 -4.92
N THR A 302 28.80 -7.01 -4.80
CA THR A 302 29.62 -7.44 -5.95
C THR A 302 28.76 -8.18 -6.97
N LEU A 303 29.15 -8.12 -8.25
CA LEU A 303 28.42 -8.85 -9.30
C LEU A 303 28.33 -10.35 -8.99
N ALA A 304 29.42 -10.96 -8.51
CA ALA A 304 29.46 -12.37 -8.18
C ALA A 304 28.50 -12.73 -7.02
N VAL A 305 28.44 -11.90 -5.98
CA VAL A 305 27.53 -12.13 -4.85
C VAL A 305 26.06 -11.93 -5.27
N ALA A 306 25.78 -10.93 -6.10
CA ALA A 306 24.44 -10.71 -6.65
C ALA A 306 24.00 -11.92 -7.51
N GLN A 307 24.86 -12.41 -8.40
CA GLN A 307 24.59 -13.56 -9.26
C GLN A 307 24.35 -14.85 -8.45
N ALA A 308 25.15 -15.10 -7.41
CA ALA A 308 24.98 -16.29 -6.59
C ALA A 308 23.63 -16.29 -5.86
N ASN A 309 23.31 -15.21 -5.12
CA ASN A 309 22.08 -15.14 -4.34
C ASN A 309 20.83 -15.08 -5.23
N GLN A 310 20.88 -14.34 -6.33
CA GLN A 310 19.77 -14.30 -7.28
C GLN A 310 19.59 -15.64 -7.98
N GLY A 311 20.67 -16.36 -8.30
CA GLY A 311 20.58 -17.72 -8.84
C GLY A 311 19.88 -18.69 -7.90
N ASP A 312 20.13 -18.59 -6.59
CA ASP A 312 19.42 -19.40 -5.58
C ASP A 312 17.92 -19.05 -5.54
N ALA A 313 17.57 -17.77 -5.66
CA ALA A 313 16.17 -17.34 -5.78
C ALA A 313 15.52 -17.86 -7.06
N GLU A 314 16.16 -17.70 -8.23
CA GLU A 314 15.65 -18.21 -9.50
C GLU A 314 15.39 -19.74 -9.45
N ALA A 315 16.30 -20.51 -8.86
CA ALA A 315 16.15 -21.94 -8.68
C ALA A 315 15.00 -22.29 -7.74
N PHE A 316 14.90 -21.60 -6.59
CA PHE A 316 13.80 -21.75 -5.65
C PHE A 316 12.45 -21.49 -6.32
N TRP A 317 12.34 -20.45 -7.13
CA TRP A 317 11.13 -20.08 -7.84
C TRP A 317 10.71 -21.09 -8.90
N HIS A 318 11.67 -21.57 -9.69
CA HIS A 318 11.41 -22.61 -10.66
C HIS A 318 10.90 -23.90 -10.00
N GLU A 319 11.50 -24.29 -8.88
CA GLU A 319 11.08 -25.45 -8.08
C GLU A 319 9.66 -25.27 -7.52
N ASN A 320 9.40 -24.16 -6.81
CA ASN A 320 8.13 -23.94 -6.10
C ASN A 320 6.95 -23.62 -7.03
N SER A 321 7.22 -23.19 -8.25
CA SER A 321 6.20 -23.06 -9.29
C SER A 321 5.92 -24.37 -10.04
N TYR A 322 6.52 -25.49 -9.66
CA TYR A 322 6.46 -26.77 -10.38
C TYR A 322 6.89 -26.62 -11.86
N GLY A 323 7.90 -25.79 -12.12
CA GLY A 323 8.39 -25.49 -13.46
C GLY A 323 7.46 -24.62 -14.30
N ARG A 324 6.39 -24.05 -13.71
CA ARG A 324 5.45 -23.17 -14.43
C ARG A 324 5.96 -21.75 -14.56
N SER A 325 6.91 -21.32 -13.74
CA SER A 325 7.54 -20.00 -13.81
C SER A 325 9.06 -20.14 -13.82
N SER A 326 9.74 -19.29 -14.57
CA SER A 326 11.20 -19.21 -14.59
C SER A 326 11.61 -17.74 -14.68
N LEU A 327 12.75 -17.40 -14.10
CA LEU A 327 13.25 -16.02 -14.04
C LEU A 327 14.67 -15.98 -14.63
N THR A 328 14.94 -14.94 -15.42
CA THR A 328 16.29 -14.67 -15.96
C THR A 328 16.68 -13.24 -15.65
N THR A 329 17.82 -13.07 -14.98
CA THR A 329 18.25 -11.75 -14.48
C THR A 329 19.36 -11.10 -15.32
N THR A 330 19.20 -9.81 -15.59
CA THR A 330 20.23 -8.90 -16.08
C THR A 330 20.73 -8.00 -14.96
N TYR A 331 22.04 -7.84 -14.80
CA TYR A 331 22.66 -7.08 -13.72
C TYR A 331 23.24 -5.77 -14.23
N THR A 332 23.00 -4.68 -13.52
CA THR A 332 23.66 -3.40 -13.83
C THR A 332 25.10 -3.39 -13.29
N ASP A 333 25.94 -2.52 -13.85
CA ASP A 333 27.08 -2.00 -13.08
C ASP A 333 26.59 -1.17 -11.90
N VAL A 334 27.49 -0.79 -10.98
CA VAL A 334 27.11 0.06 -9.86
C VAL A 334 26.73 1.46 -10.36
N ILE A 335 25.45 1.81 -10.21
CA ILE A 335 24.94 3.16 -10.50
C ILE A 335 24.99 4.03 -9.24
N THR A 336 25.02 5.35 -9.42
CA THR A 336 24.95 6.32 -8.31
C THR A 336 23.57 6.97 -8.27
N LEU A 337 22.90 6.88 -7.13
CA LEU A 337 21.63 7.55 -6.89
C LEU A 337 21.84 9.06 -6.68
N PRO A 338 20.85 9.90 -7.01
CA PRO A 338 20.97 11.36 -6.92
C PRO A 338 20.87 11.92 -5.48
N LYS A 339 20.47 11.10 -4.50
CA LYS A 339 20.28 11.55 -3.10
C LYS A 339 21.10 10.70 -2.12
N ASN A 340 21.32 11.27 -0.94
CA ASN A 340 21.98 10.58 0.17
C ASN A 340 21.07 9.50 0.74
N GLY A 341 21.66 8.45 1.33
CA GLY A 341 20.90 7.29 1.81
C GLY A 341 19.79 7.66 2.80
N GLY A 342 20.05 8.58 3.72
CA GLY A 342 19.06 9.05 4.70
C GLY A 342 17.80 9.68 4.08
N GLN A 343 17.88 10.20 2.86
CA GLN A 343 16.74 10.81 2.16
C GLN A 343 15.79 9.79 1.54
N TYR A 344 16.21 8.52 1.43
CA TYR A 344 15.38 7.42 0.94
C TYR A 344 14.68 6.66 2.06
N VAL A 345 15.07 6.88 3.32
CA VAL A 345 14.38 6.34 4.50
C VAL A 345 12.92 6.82 4.49
N GLY A 346 11.97 5.90 4.67
CA GLY A 346 10.54 6.23 4.56
C GLY A 346 10.01 6.36 3.13
N SER A 347 10.89 6.38 2.12
CA SER A 347 10.57 6.89 0.77
C SER A 347 10.80 5.87 -0.35
N PHE A 348 10.29 4.65 -0.19
CA PHE A 348 10.49 3.53 -1.13
C PHE A 348 10.21 3.88 -2.59
N GLY A 349 9.02 4.41 -2.92
CA GLY A 349 8.72 4.81 -4.30
C GLY A 349 9.67 5.88 -4.88
N THR A 350 10.23 6.78 -4.05
CA THR A 350 11.25 7.73 -4.50
C THR A 350 12.56 7.04 -4.81
N LEU A 351 12.97 6.05 -4.00
CA LEU A 351 14.13 5.20 -4.26
C LEU A 351 13.99 4.45 -5.58
N LEU A 352 12.84 3.80 -5.82
CA LEU A 352 12.60 3.09 -7.08
C LEU A 352 12.58 4.03 -8.29
N PHE A 353 11.96 5.21 -8.17
CA PHE A 353 11.96 6.20 -9.24
C PHE A 353 13.38 6.66 -9.60
N ASP A 354 14.16 7.11 -8.61
CA ASP A 354 15.51 7.61 -8.84
C ASP A 354 16.45 6.52 -9.36
N ALA A 355 16.34 5.28 -8.86
CA ALA A 355 17.14 4.15 -9.32
C ALA A 355 16.89 3.79 -10.79
N ARG A 356 15.62 3.79 -11.21
CA ARG A 356 15.26 3.56 -12.63
C ARG A 356 15.84 4.63 -13.54
N GLN A 357 15.74 5.89 -13.15
CA GLN A 357 16.27 7.00 -13.94
C GLN A 357 17.80 6.97 -14.02
N ALA A 358 18.47 6.67 -12.91
CA ALA A 358 19.93 6.53 -12.88
C ALA A 358 20.42 5.30 -13.69
N ALA A 359 19.67 4.19 -13.69
CA ALA A 359 19.98 3.02 -14.51
C ALA A 359 19.88 3.32 -16.01
N VAL A 360 18.79 3.96 -16.46
CA VAL A 360 18.61 4.37 -17.86
C VAL A 360 19.67 5.38 -18.29
N ALA A 361 20.01 6.33 -17.41
CA ALA A 361 21.06 7.32 -17.69
C ALA A 361 22.44 6.68 -17.83
N ALA A 362 22.74 5.63 -17.07
CA ALA A 362 23.99 4.88 -17.18
C ALA A 362 24.04 4.00 -18.43
N ASN A 363 22.92 3.33 -18.76
CA ASN A 363 22.78 2.53 -19.96
C ASN A 363 21.30 2.45 -20.39
N PRO A 364 20.91 2.94 -21.59
CA PRO A 364 19.52 2.88 -22.06
C PRO A 364 18.93 1.46 -22.12
N ALA A 365 19.77 0.42 -22.22
CA ALA A 365 19.31 -0.98 -22.17
C ALA A 365 18.79 -1.39 -20.78
N TRP A 366 19.21 -0.70 -19.72
CA TRP A 366 18.72 -0.91 -18.35
C TRP A 366 17.43 -0.15 -18.05
N ASN A 367 16.63 0.15 -19.07
CA ASN A 367 15.27 0.60 -18.86
C ASN A 367 14.43 -0.53 -18.25
N HIS A 368 13.98 -0.33 -17.02
CA HIS A 368 13.14 -1.29 -16.29
C HIS A 368 11.89 -1.75 -17.06
N SER A 369 11.35 -0.91 -17.95
CA SER A 369 10.19 -1.27 -18.78
C SER A 369 10.48 -2.37 -19.81
N ASN A 370 11.75 -2.73 -20.02
CA ASN A 370 12.15 -3.86 -20.86
C ASN A 370 12.11 -5.20 -20.11
N PHE A 371 11.81 -5.19 -18.80
CA PHE A 371 11.84 -6.34 -17.91
C PHE A 371 10.49 -6.52 -17.23
N ASP A 372 10.15 -7.77 -16.88
CA ASP A 372 8.93 -8.05 -16.12
C ASP A 372 9.03 -7.53 -14.68
N PHE A 373 10.23 -7.60 -14.11
CA PHE A 373 10.54 -7.20 -12.73
C PHE A 373 11.84 -6.41 -12.63
N TYR A 374 12.01 -5.67 -11.54
CA TYR A 374 13.29 -5.08 -11.17
C TYR A 374 13.46 -5.00 -9.66
N THR A 375 14.69 -5.23 -9.22
CA THR A 375 15.08 -5.17 -7.81
C THR A 375 16.22 -4.18 -7.65
N VAL A 376 16.08 -3.23 -6.74
CA VAL A 376 17.16 -2.31 -6.37
C VAL A 376 17.89 -2.85 -5.15
N ILE A 377 19.21 -2.91 -5.19
CA ILE A 377 20.05 -3.25 -4.03
C ILE A 377 20.85 -2.02 -3.62
N THR A 378 20.72 -1.63 -2.35
CA THR A 378 21.49 -0.53 -1.78
C THR A 378 22.21 -0.93 -0.50
N ASN A 379 23.04 -0.03 0.01
CA ASN A 379 23.61 -0.17 1.33
C ASN A 379 22.58 0.03 2.44
N THR A 380 22.92 -0.39 3.65
CA THR A 380 22.19 -0.01 4.86
C THR A 380 22.52 1.43 5.24
N VAL A 381 21.52 2.17 5.76
CA VAL A 381 21.71 3.49 6.36
C VAL A 381 21.56 3.34 7.88
N ALA A 382 22.49 3.90 8.65
CA ALA A 382 22.45 3.83 10.11
C ALA A 382 21.13 4.40 10.65
N GLY A 383 20.37 3.57 11.40
CA GLY A 383 19.05 3.93 11.95
C GLY A 383 17.94 4.16 10.91
N GLY A 384 18.17 3.81 9.63
CA GLY A 384 17.36 4.29 8.51
C GLY A 384 16.26 3.35 8.03
N PHE A 385 16.61 2.23 7.39
CA PHE A 385 15.60 1.34 6.80
C PHE A 385 15.02 0.38 7.86
N GLY A 386 13.70 0.43 8.07
CA GLY A 386 12.99 -0.44 9.02
C GLY A 386 12.74 -1.87 8.53
N TYR A 387 13.19 -2.23 7.33
CA TYR A 387 12.93 -3.52 6.70
C TYR A 387 14.22 -4.16 6.17
N THR A 388 14.21 -5.45 5.90
CA THR A 388 15.30 -6.17 5.19
C THR A 388 15.10 -6.20 3.69
N GLY A 389 13.84 -6.30 3.27
CA GLY A 389 13.35 -6.14 1.90
C GLY A 389 11.99 -5.44 1.91
N VAL A 390 11.60 -4.89 0.76
CA VAL A 390 10.24 -4.37 0.54
C VAL A 390 9.90 -4.43 -0.95
N ALA A 391 8.65 -4.75 -1.27
CA ALA A 391 8.19 -4.90 -2.64
C ALA A 391 6.79 -4.34 -2.91
N GLN A 392 6.55 -4.04 -4.18
CA GLN A 392 5.23 -3.72 -4.69
C GLN A 392 4.38 -5.00 -4.75
N LEU A 393 3.19 -5.00 -4.14
CA LEU A 393 2.24 -6.09 -4.22
C LEU A 393 1.62 -6.13 -5.63
N GLY A 394 1.83 -7.21 -6.38
CA GLY A 394 1.36 -7.38 -7.76
C GLY A 394 2.02 -6.43 -8.76
N GLY A 395 3.12 -5.76 -8.38
CA GLY A 395 3.85 -4.81 -9.20
C GLY A 395 5.29 -5.25 -9.47
N PRO A 396 6.02 -4.58 -10.38
CA PRO A 396 7.32 -5.06 -10.86
C PRO A 396 8.52 -4.77 -9.93
N GLY A 397 8.40 -3.79 -9.03
CA GLY A 397 9.54 -3.25 -8.28
C GLY A 397 9.72 -3.80 -6.87
N SER A 398 10.97 -4.04 -6.48
CA SER A 398 11.36 -4.33 -5.09
C SER A 398 12.68 -3.66 -4.70
N HIS A 399 12.98 -3.62 -3.40
CA HIS A 399 14.24 -3.12 -2.85
C HIS A 399 14.72 -4.05 -1.74
N LEU A 400 15.99 -4.44 -1.81
CA LEU A 400 16.66 -5.24 -0.79
C LEU A 400 17.89 -4.50 -0.25
N LEU A 401 18.15 -4.66 1.04
CA LEU A 401 19.38 -4.19 1.65
C LEU A 401 20.51 -5.20 1.40
N ARG A 402 21.74 -4.72 1.13
CA ARG A 402 22.89 -5.58 0.75
C ARG A 402 23.16 -6.80 1.66
N ASN A 403 22.85 -6.71 2.95
CA ASN A 403 23.10 -7.79 3.92
C ASN A 403 21.97 -8.83 3.96
N PHE A 404 20.88 -8.58 3.24
CA PHE A 404 19.64 -9.35 3.30
C PHE A 404 19.14 -9.71 1.89
N ILE A 405 20.07 -10.08 1.00
CA ILE A 405 19.76 -10.50 -0.37
C ILE A 405 19.66 -12.01 -0.54
N SER A 406 19.61 -12.77 0.56
CA SER A 406 19.53 -14.23 0.53
C SER A 406 18.29 -14.74 -0.20
N VAL A 407 18.31 -16.01 -0.61
CA VAL A 407 17.16 -16.71 -1.23
C VAL A 407 15.85 -16.45 -0.47
N ARG A 408 15.90 -16.43 0.86
CA ARG A 408 14.74 -16.13 1.72
C ARG A 408 14.15 -14.75 1.42
N THR A 409 14.95 -13.69 1.57
CA THR A 409 14.44 -12.32 1.44
C THR A 409 14.12 -12.00 0.00
N ALA A 410 15.01 -12.36 -0.94
CA ALA A 410 14.79 -12.11 -2.37
C ALA A 410 13.53 -12.84 -2.88
N SER A 411 13.33 -14.11 -2.48
CA SER A 411 12.14 -14.85 -2.91
C SER A 411 10.86 -14.35 -2.24
N HIS A 412 10.93 -13.94 -0.98
CA HIS A 412 9.79 -13.32 -0.28
C HIS A 412 9.33 -12.05 -0.99
N GLU A 413 10.24 -11.11 -1.25
CA GLU A 413 9.90 -9.85 -1.93
C GLU A 413 9.41 -10.09 -3.36
N PHE A 414 9.98 -11.06 -4.07
CA PHE A 414 9.48 -11.42 -5.39
C PHE A 414 8.07 -12.04 -5.33
N GLY A 415 7.73 -12.72 -4.22
CA GLY A 415 6.38 -13.22 -3.96
C GLY A 415 5.36 -12.10 -3.91
N HIS A 416 5.71 -10.97 -3.27
CA HIS A 416 4.90 -9.77 -3.32
C HIS A 416 4.76 -9.22 -4.73
N ASN A 417 5.82 -9.19 -5.53
CA ASN A 417 5.71 -8.76 -6.93
C ASN A 417 4.72 -9.61 -7.74
N LEU A 418 4.56 -10.89 -7.40
CA LEU A 418 3.54 -11.77 -7.99
C LEU A 418 2.13 -11.58 -7.40
N GLY A 419 1.98 -10.76 -6.35
CA GLY A 419 0.70 -10.49 -5.71
C GLY A 419 0.40 -11.37 -4.50
N LEU A 420 1.37 -12.15 -4.03
CA LEU A 420 1.22 -12.91 -2.80
C LEU A 420 1.29 -11.95 -1.61
N ASN A 421 0.38 -12.13 -0.66
CA ASN A 421 0.47 -11.46 0.63
C ASN A 421 1.39 -12.26 1.56
N HIS A 422 1.76 -11.68 2.70
CA HIS A 422 2.19 -12.52 3.82
C HIS A 422 1.10 -13.55 4.09
N SER A 423 1.50 -14.78 4.37
CA SER A 423 0.57 -15.74 4.94
C SER A 423 0.15 -15.25 6.32
N GLU A 424 -1.13 -15.42 6.64
CA GLU A 424 -1.53 -15.35 8.03
C GLU A 424 -0.84 -16.50 8.77
N TYR A 425 -0.31 -16.20 9.96
CA TYR A 425 0.41 -17.16 10.80
C TYR A 425 -0.45 -18.41 11.07
N TRP A 426 0.12 -19.62 10.95
CA TRP A 426 -0.52 -20.87 11.39
C TRP A 426 0.16 -21.39 12.67
N LEU A 427 -0.34 -20.98 13.84
CA LEU A 427 0.12 -21.43 15.16
C LEU A 427 -0.81 -22.56 15.58
N THR A 428 -0.40 -23.82 15.39
CA THR A 428 -1.01 -24.92 16.13
C THR A 428 -0.12 -25.19 17.33
N ASP A 429 -0.64 -25.02 18.54
CA ASP A 429 -0.14 -25.74 19.72
C ASP A 429 -0.55 -27.23 19.68
N SER A 430 -1.39 -27.59 18.71
CA SER A 430 -1.79 -28.96 18.41
C SER A 430 -0.68 -29.75 17.71
N THR A 431 -0.47 -30.99 18.14
CA THR A 431 0.34 -31.99 17.41
C THR A 431 -0.37 -32.54 16.17
N SER A 432 -1.59 -32.05 15.85
CA SER A 432 -2.35 -32.44 14.67
C SER A 432 -2.23 -31.40 13.57
N PRO A 433 -1.74 -31.74 12.36
CA PRO A 433 -1.70 -30.81 11.22
C PRO A 433 -3.10 -30.55 10.62
N ILE A 434 -4.16 -31.13 11.19
CA ILE A 434 -5.56 -30.94 10.78
C ILE A 434 -6.41 -30.78 12.06
N GLY A 435 -6.83 -29.55 12.39
CA GLY A 435 -7.56 -29.23 13.62
C GLY A 435 -8.14 -27.80 13.63
N ALA A 436 -9.28 -27.61 14.29
CA ALA A 436 -10.11 -26.40 14.28
C ALA A 436 -9.84 -25.44 15.47
N ASP A 437 -8.61 -25.44 15.98
CA ASP A 437 -8.16 -24.70 17.14
C ASP A 437 -7.21 -23.56 16.73
N SER A 438 -7.78 -22.57 16.04
CA SER A 438 -7.07 -21.34 15.71
C SER A 438 -7.47 -20.24 16.69
N ASN A 439 -6.49 -19.67 17.37
CA ASN A 439 -6.58 -18.31 17.89
C ASN A 439 -6.07 -17.36 16.79
N PRO A 440 -6.96 -16.73 16.00
CA PRO A 440 -6.52 -15.74 15.02
C PRO A 440 -6.10 -14.50 15.79
N ASN A 441 -4.82 -14.10 15.69
CA ASN A 441 -4.15 -12.91 16.26
C ASN A 441 -3.09 -13.14 17.36
N GLY A 442 -2.43 -14.30 17.42
CA GLY A 442 -1.22 -14.46 18.24
C GLY A 442 -0.01 -13.79 17.61
N TYR A 443 0.31 -12.55 17.99
CA TYR A 443 1.59 -11.91 17.67
C TYR A 443 2.66 -12.41 18.64
N ALA A 444 3.60 -13.23 18.15
CA ALA A 444 4.90 -13.44 18.78
C ALA A 444 5.93 -12.62 18.00
N GLY A 445 6.66 -11.75 18.69
CA GLY A 445 7.70 -10.92 18.07
C GLY A 445 8.89 -11.75 17.58
N ASP A 446 9.58 -11.22 16.57
CA ASP A 446 10.70 -11.83 15.84
C ASP A 446 11.73 -12.52 16.78
N ALA A 447 11.61 -13.83 16.98
CA ALA A 447 12.65 -14.63 17.60
C ALA A 447 13.58 -15.24 16.53
N PRO A 448 14.86 -15.50 16.84
CA PRO A 448 15.85 -15.99 15.87
C PRO A 448 15.57 -17.36 15.23
N ASP A 449 14.53 -18.09 15.66
CA ASP A 449 14.26 -19.49 15.26
C ASP A 449 12.81 -19.74 14.81
N ASP A 450 12.06 -18.71 14.39
CA ASP A 450 10.65 -18.86 13.98
C ASP A 450 10.49 -19.41 12.54
N GLU A 451 9.80 -20.55 12.39
CA GLU A 451 9.36 -21.09 11.10
C GLU A 451 8.19 -20.28 10.53
N ARG A 452 8.41 -19.59 9.41
CA ARG A 452 7.41 -18.76 8.72
C ARG A 452 6.88 -19.51 7.51
N ILE A 453 5.57 -19.78 7.43
CA ILE A 453 4.95 -20.32 6.21
C ILE A 453 4.65 -19.16 5.23
N GLU A 454 5.61 -18.30 4.92
CA GLU A 454 5.48 -17.30 3.86
C GLU A 454 6.06 -17.89 2.57
N TYR A 455 5.41 -17.65 1.41
CA TYR A 455 5.96 -18.07 0.11
C TYR A 455 7.34 -17.41 -0.07
N GLY A 456 8.40 -18.20 -0.27
CA GLY A 456 9.77 -17.68 -0.36
C GLY A 456 10.68 -18.00 0.83
N HIS A 457 10.18 -18.55 1.94
CA HIS A 457 11.01 -18.94 3.08
C HIS A 457 11.50 -20.38 2.90
N LYS A 458 12.81 -20.54 2.76
CA LYS A 458 13.55 -21.80 2.99
C LYS A 458 14.36 -21.65 4.26
#